data_AF-A0A9D4HKD4-F1
#
_entry.id   AF-A0A9D4HKD4-F1
#
_cell.length_a   1.000
_cell.length_b   1.000
_cell.length_c   1.000
_cell.angle_alpha   90.00
_cell.angle_beta   90.00
_cell.angle_gamma   90.00
#
_symmetry.space_group_name_H-M   'P 1'
#
loop_
_entity.id
_entity.type
_entity.pdbx_description
1 polymer ?
#
loop_
_entity_poly.entity_id
_entity_poly.type
_entity_poly.pdbx_seq_one_letter_code
_entity_poly.pdbx_strand_id
1 'polypeptide(L)'
;MSEMPLTDVMSEMSLTDVMSKMSLTDVMSEMSLTDVMSEMSLTDVMSEMSLTEVISEMPLTDVMIEMSLTDVMSKMSLTDVMSEMSLTDVMSEMSLTDVMSEMPLIDVRNVMPEMSLTYVMSDMSLTDVMSEMSLTDVISEMPLTDVMSEVPFTDVRDVMPDMSLTEVMSEMSLTDVMSEMSLTDVMSEMHKHLRRNA
;
A
#
# COMPACT_ATOMS: atom_id res chain seq x y z
N MET A 1 17.08 -2.33 25.19
CA MET A 1 16.94 -2.67 23.76
C MET A 1 18.15 -2.09 23.06
N SER A 2 18.78 -2.85 22.17
CA SER A 2 19.86 -2.31 21.35
C SER A 2 19.24 -1.50 20.21
N GLU A 3 19.91 -0.44 19.80
CA GLU A 3 19.59 0.33 18.60
C GLU A 3 20.77 0.21 17.64
N MET A 4 20.48 0.08 16.35
CA MET A 4 21.49 -0.02 15.30
C MET A 4 21.28 1.09 14.26
N PRO A 5 21.84 2.28 14.50
CA PRO A 5 21.84 3.35 13.51
C PRO A 5 22.97 3.09 12.50
N LEU A 6 22.64 3.15 11.20
CA LEU A 6 23.63 3.20 10.12
C LEU A 6 23.31 4.38 9.21
N THR A 7 24.37 5.04 8.75
CA THR A 7 24.30 6.17 7.81
C THR A 7 25.26 5.90 6.66
N ASP A 8 24.94 6.42 5.48
CA ASP A 8 25.78 6.33 4.27
C ASP A 8 26.08 4.87 3.88
N VAL A 9 25.06 4.01 3.83
CA VAL A 9 25.21 2.60 3.45
C VAL A 9 25.29 2.50 1.92
N MET A 10 26.51 2.31 1.40
CA MET A 10 26.79 2.18 -0.04
C MET A 10 27.18 0.75 -0.44
N SER A 11 26.76 -0.25 0.33
CA SER A 11 27.10 -1.65 0.10
C SER A 11 25.98 -2.59 0.53
N GLU A 12 25.93 -3.73 -0.15
CA GLU A 12 24.92 -4.78 0.06
C GLU A 12 24.80 -5.17 1.53
N MET A 13 23.56 -5.22 2.01
CA MET A 13 23.26 -5.53 3.40
C MET A 13 22.26 -6.67 3.51
N SER A 14 22.65 -7.73 4.22
CA SER A 14 21.76 -8.82 4.58
C SER A 14 21.79 -9.04 6.08
N LEU A 15 20.61 -9.04 6.72
CA LEU A 15 20.45 -9.37 8.12
C LEU A 15 19.34 -10.40 8.33
N THR A 16 19.54 -11.25 9.32
CA THR A 16 18.57 -12.25 9.76
C THR A 16 18.39 -12.14 11.27
N ASP A 17 17.20 -12.51 11.76
CA ASP A 17 16.87 -12.56 13.20
C ASP A 17 17.04 -11.20 13.91
N VAL A 18 16.55 -10.11 13.31
CA VAL A 18 16.69 -8.76 13.86
C VAL A 18 15.64 -8.54 14.96
N MET A 19 16.10 -8.43 16.21
CA MET A 19 15.27 -8.20 17.40
C MET A 19 15.59 -6.87 18.09
N SER A 20 15.98 -5.85 17.31
CA SER A 20 16.48 -4.56 17.77
C SER A 20 16.03 -3.42 16.87
N LYS A 21 15.82 -2.22 17.43
CA LYS A 21 15.44 -1.06 16.61
C LYS A 21 16.52 -0.75 15.57
N MET A 22 16.10 -0.51 14.34
CA MET A 22 16.97 -0.20 13.22
C MET A 22 16.60 1.16 12.63
N SER A 23 17.62 1.98 12.37
CA SER A 23 17.45 3.24 11.66
C SER A 23 18.53 3.34 10.60
N LEU A 24 18.13 3.43 9.34
CA LEU A 24 19.06 3.57 8.21
C LEU A 24 18.76 4.87 7.48
N THR A 25 19.82 5.61 7.16
CA THR A 25 19.74 6.87 6.42
C THR A 25 20.77 6.86 5.29
N ASP A 26 20.42 7.44 4.15
CA ASP A 26 21.28 7.52 2.97
C ASP A 26 21.73 6.12 2.50
N VAL A 27 20.76 5.27 2.12
CA VAL A 27 21.02 3.91 1.66
C VAL A 27 21.04 3.87 0.14
N MET A 28 22.17 3.46 -0.43
CA MET A 28 22.35 3.28 -1.88
C MET A 28 22.87 1.87 -2.20
N SER A 29 22.19 0.82 -1.72
CA SER A 29 22.56 -0.58 -1.96
C SER A 29 21.46 -1.58 -1.62
N GLU A 30 21.48 -2.78 -2.23
CA GLU A 30 20.39 -3.74 -2.03
C GLU A 30 20.36 -4.21 -0.57
N MET A 31 19.13 -4.40 -0.09
CA MET A 31 18.84 -4.74 1.29
C MET A 31 17.93 -5.95 1.38
N SER A 32 18.37 -6.94 2.15
CA SER A 32 17.56 -8.11 2.46
C SER A 32 17.48 -8.30 3.98
N LEU A 33 16.27 -8.24 4.53
CA LEU A 33 16.04 -8.50 5.95
C LEU A 33 15.01 -9.62 6.13
N THR A 34 15.33 -10.57 6.98
CA THR A 34 14.48 -11.73 7.30
C THR A 34 14.32 -11.84 8.80
N ASP A 35 13.12 -12.23 9.25
CA ASP A 35 12.79 -12.44 10.66
C ASP A 35 13.01 -11.16 11.50
N VAL A 36 12.30 -10.10 11.14
CA VAL A 36 12.42 -8.79 11.80
C VAL A 36 11.30 -8.63 12.84
N MET A 37 11.68 -8.57 14.11
CA MET A 37 10.76 -8.33 15.23
C MET A 37 11.12 -7.03 15.98
N SER A 38 11.08 -5.90 15.28
CA SER A 38 11.55 -4.61 15.80
C SER A 38 11.15 -3.43 14.94
N GLU A 39 10.96 -2.24 15.53
CA GLU A 39 10.79 -0.97 14.80
C GLU A 39 11.93 -0.72 13.79
N MET A 40 11.55 -0.30 12.58
CA MET A 40 12.47 0.00 11.49
C MET A 40 12.14 1.35 10.87
N SER A 41 13.13 2.22 10.76
CA SER A 41 12.98 3.51 10.08
C SER A 41 14.01 3.65 8.98
N LEU A 42 13.56 3.95 7.76
CA LEU A 42 14.42 4.14 6.60
C LEU A 42 14.13 5.48 5.96
N THR A 43 15.19 6.22 5.62
CA THR A 43 15.11 7.55 5.02
C THR A 43 16.15 7.66 3.92
N ASP A 44 15.78 8.29 2.81
CA ASP A 44 16.65 8.48 1.65
C ASP A 44 17.19 7.14 1.13
N VAL A 45 16.28 6.28 0.67
CA VAL A 45 16.61 4.95 0.15
C VAL A 45 16.57 4.98 -1.37
N MET A 46 17.73 4.80 -1.98
CA MET A 46 17.89 4.54 -3.41
C MET A 46 18.38 3.11 -3.62
N SER A 47 17.53 2.12 -3.31
CA SER A 47 17.87 0.73 -3.59
C SER A 47 16.74 -0.29 -3.53
N GLU A 48 17.08 -1.52 -3.95
CA GLU A 48 16.25 -2.71 -3.90
C GLU A 48 16.07 -3.17 -2.46
N MET A 49 14.82 -3.38 -2.05
CA MET A 49 14.51 -3.79 -0.69
C MET A 49 13.63 -5.04 -0.66
N SER A 50 14.11 -6.08 -0.02
CA SER A 50 13.36 -7.31 0.24
C SER A 50 13.23 -7.54 1.74
N LEU A 51 11.99 -7.56 2.23
CA LEU A 51 11.70 -7.86 3.63
C LEU A 51 10.74 -9.05 3.75
N THR A 52 11.09 -9.97 4.64
CA THR A 52 10.34 -11.22 4.84
C THR A 52 10.15 -11.49 6.32
N GLU A 53 8.94 -11.90 6.71
CA GLU A 53 8.55 -12.20 8.08
C GLU A 53 8.80 -11.00 9.03
N VAL A 54 8.05 -9.92 8.79
CA VAL A 54 8.22 -8.66 9.53
C VAL A 54 7.08 -8.42 10.51
N ILE A 55 7.42 -8.25 11.79
CA ILE A 55 6.51 -7.85 12.87
C ILE A 55 7.04 -6.54 13.48
N SER A 56 6.58 -5.40 12.97
CA SER A 56 7.25 -4.11 13.19
C SER A 56 6.33 -2.89 13.04
N GLU A 57 6.85 -1.70 13.37
CA GLU A 57 6.39 -0.42 12.81
C GLU A 57 7.45 0.05 11.79
N MET A 58 7.00 0.40 10.58
CA MET A 58 7.86 0.67 9.44
C MET A 58 7.52 2.01 8.74
N PRO A 59 8.02 3.13 9.26
CA PRO A 59 8.11 4.37 8.49
C PRO A 59 9.22 4.32 7.45
N LEU A 60 8.86 4.52 6.18
CA LEU A 60 9.78 4.70 5.07
C LEU A 60 9.50 6.05 4.40
N THR A 61 10.56 6.81 4.11
CA THR A 61 10.46 8.16 3.51
C THR A 61 11.51 8.34 2.43
N ASP A 62 11.14 9.00 1.34
CA ASP A 62 12.01 9.27 0.19
C ASP A 62 12.60 7.96 -0.37
N VAL A 63 11.70 7.07 -0.81
CA VAL A 63 12.07 5.76 -1.36
C VAL A 63 12.00 5.81 -2.88
N MET A 64 13.13 5.58 -3.52
CA MET A 64 13.26 5.60 -4.97
C MET A 64 13.94 4.32 -5.47
N ILE A 65 13.27 3.15 -5.43
CA ILE A 65 13.56 1.86 -6.14
C ILE A 65 12.59 0.75 -5.64
N GLU A 66 12.55 -0.40 -6.33
CA GLU A 66 11.70 -1.59 -6.09
C GLU A 66 11.75 -2.14 -4.64
N MET A 67 10.56 -2.46 -4.14
CA MET A 67 10.32 -2.98 -2.80
C MET A 67 9.42 -4.22 -2.85
N SER A 68 9.89 -5.29 -2.21
CA SER A 68 9.13 -6.53 -2.03
C SER A 68 8.97 -6.83 -0.55
N LEU A 69 7.73 -6.93 -0.09
CA LEU A 69 7.42 -7.35 1.29
C LEU A 69 6.52 -8.58 1.29
N THR A 70 6.88 -9.55 2.12
CA THR A 70 6.13 -10.80 2.30
C THR A 70 5.96 -11.10 3.78
N ASP A 71 4.77 -11.57 4.16
CA ASP A 71 4.42 -11.96 5.53
C ASP A 71 4.62 -10.81 6.53
N VAL A 72 3.87 -9.72 6.32
CA VAL A 72 4.01 -8.50 7.12
C VAL A 72 2.85 -8.36 8.11
N MET A 73 3.18 -8.34 9.40
CA MET A 73 2.24 -8.02 10.49
C MET A 73 2.66 -6.73 11.20
N SER A 74 2.40 -5.57 10.58
CA SER A 74 3.00 -4.31 10.99
C SER A 74 2.04 -3.12 11.00
N LYS A 75 2.55 -1.94 11.35
CA LYS A 75 2.03 -0.67 10.83
C LYS A 75 3.02 -0.16 9.79
N MET A 76 2.54 0.14 8.58
CA MET A 76 3.38 0.65 7.49
C MET A 76 2.96 2.07 7.11
N SER A 77 3.94 2.95 7.00
CA SER A 77 3.74 4.30 6.49
C SER A 77 4.81 4.61 5.46
N LEU A 78 4.39 4.89 4.24
CA LEU A 78 5.28 5.29 3.15
C LEU A 78 4.93 6.70 2.68
N THR A 79 5.97 7.49 2.44
CA THR A 79 5.84 8.87 1.95
C THR A 79 6.90 9.13 0.90
N ASP A 80 6.49 9.81 -0.18
CA ASP A 80 7.35 10.16 -1.31
C ASP A 80 7.99 8.91 -1.94
N VAL A 81 7.14 8.05 -2.50
CA VAL A 81 7.57 6.78 -3.12
C VAL A 81 7.52 6.88 -4.64
N MET A 82 8.65 6.62 -5.29
CA MET A 82 8.76 6.52 -6.74
C MET A 82 9.40 5.17 -7.13
N SER A 83 8.60 4.10 -7.19
CA SER A 83 9.15 2.74 -7.32
C SER A 83 8.18 1.70 -7.88
N GLU A 84 8.56 0.43 -7.83
CA GLU A 84 7.64 -0.71 -7.92
C GLU A 84 7.45 -1.24 -6.48
N MET A 85 6.22 -1.50 -6.05
CA MET A 85 5.96 -2.07 -4.72
C MET A 85 5.10 -3.32 -4.81
N SER A 86 5.66 -4.46 -4.42
CA SER A 86 4.95 -5.73 -4.32
C SER A 86 4.74 -6.12 -2.87
N LEU A 87 3.47 -6.29 -2.48
CA LEU A 87 3.09 -6.70 -1.13
C LEU A 87 2.27 -7.98 -1.17
N THR A 88 2.64 -8.96 -0.33
CA THR A 88 1.98 -10.26 -0.22
C THR A 88 1.79 -10.63 1.25
N ASP A 89 0.63 -11.20 1.58
CA ASP A 89 0.29 -11.67 2.94
C ASP A 89 0.46 -10.56 4.00
N VAL A 90 -0.21 -9.44 3.76
CA VAL A 90 -0.14 -8.27 4.64
C VAL A 90 -1.32 -8.23 5.61
N MET A 91 -1.00 -8.21 6.91
CA MET A 91 -1.94 -8.04 8.02
C MET A 91 -1.61 -6.75 8.80
N SER A 92 -1.88 -5.58 8.22
CA SER A 92 -1.40 -4.28 8.75
C SER A 92 -2.36 -3.11 8.56
N GLU A 93 -2.14 -2.06 9.35
CA GLU A 93 -2.54 -0.70 8.98
C GLU A 93 -1.53 -0.16 7.95
N MET A 94 -2.03 0.39 6.84
CA MET A 94 -1.20 0.90 5.76
C MET A 94 -1.60 2.32 5.39
N SER A 95 -0.61 3.22 5.35
CA SER A 95 -0.77 4.59 4.89
C SER A 95 0.26 4.91 3.82
N LEU A 96 -0.22 5.34 2.66
CA LEU A 96 0.57 5.66 1.48
C LEU A 96 0.27 7.09 1.05
N THR A 97 1.31 7.91 0.89
CA THR A 97 1.18 9.32 0.50
C THR A 97 2.23 9.67 -0.55
N ASP A 98 1.80 10.40 -1.57
CA ASP A 98 2.66 10.86 -2.68
C ASP A 98 3.37 9.69 -3.38
N VAL A 99 2.56 8.81 -3.97
CA VAL A 99 3.04 7.58 -4.59
C VAL A 99 2.92 7.64 -6.11
N MET A 100 4.04 7.36 -6.79
CA MET A 100 4.14 7.24 -8.25
C MET A 100 4.79 5.91 -8.63
N SER A 101 4.01 4.82 -8.64
CA SER A 101 4.53 3.46 -8.73
C SER A 101 3.58 2.46 -9.41
N GLU A 102 4.05 1.27 -9.73
CA GLU A 102 3.18 0.10 -9.85
C GLU A 102 3.01 -0.55 -8.47
N MET A 103 1.77 -0.91 -8.11
CA MET A 103 1.44 -1.50 -6.80
C MET A 103 0.54 -2.72 -6.92
N PRO A 104 1.11 -3.92 -7.16
CA PRO A 104 0.40 -5.17 -6.89
C PRO A 104 0.31 -5.47 -5.39
N LEU A 105 -0.91 -5.48 -4.86
CA LEU A 105 -1.22 -5.97 -3.52
C LEU A 105 -2.05 -7.26 -3.61
N ILE A 106 -1.52 -8.34 -3.04
CA ILE A 106 -2.12 -9.67 -3.07
C ILE A 106 -2.31 -10.17 -1.64
N ASP A 107 -3.44 -10.84 -1.39
CA ASP A 107 -3.74 -11.46 -0.09
C ASP A 107 -3.65 -10.45 1.07
N VAL A 108 -4.22 -9.25 0.86
CA VAL A 108 -4.30 -8.23 1.91
C VAL A 108 -5.45 -8.59 2.84
N ARG A 109 -5.15 -9.51 3.76
CA ARG A 109 -6.11 -10.03 4.71
C ARG A 109 -5.94 -9.40 6.07
N ASN A 110 -7.02 -8.84 6.56
CA ASN A 110 -6.90 -7.87 7.61
C ASN A 110 -7.79 -8.25 8.81
N VAL A 111 -7.16 -8.43 9.98
CA VAL A 111 -7.86 -8.78 11.25
C VAL A 111 -8.54 -7.55 11.86
N MET A 112 -8.18 -6.33 11.44
CA MET A 112 -8.89 -5.10 11.83
C MET A 112 -8.71 -3.74 11.07
N PRO A 113 -8.08 -3.56 9.90
CA PRO A 113 -7.40 -2.27 9.61
C PRO A 113 -8.02 -1.41 8.52
N GLU A 114 -7.47 -0.20 8.47
CA GLU A 114 -7.72 0.85 7.48
C GLU A 114 -6.52 0.91 6.52
N MET A 115 -6.81 1.00 5.23
CA MET A 115 -5.86 1.38 4.20
C MET A 115 -6.17 2.83 3.79
N SER A 116 -5.15 3.69 3.78
CA SER A 116 -5.30 5.06 3.29
C SER A 116 -4.28 5.33 2.19
N LEU A 117 -4.77 5.81 1.05
CA LEU A 117 -3.94 6.26 -0.06
C LEU A 117 -4.32 7.69 -0.44
N THR A 118 -3.31 8.55 -0.51
CA THR A 118 -3.46 9.96 -0.88
C THR A 118 -2.46 10.31 -1.98
N TYR A 119 -2.94 10.97 -3.03
CA TYR A 119 -2.13 11.42 -4.18
C TYR A 119 -1.35 10.27 -4.82
N VAL A 120 -2.10 9.39 -5.48
CA VAL A 120 -1.55 8.20 -6.14
C VAL A 120 -1.68 8.36 -7.65
N MET A 121 -0.54 8.32 -8.35
CA MET A 121 -0.46 8.34 -9.82
C MET A 121 0.23 7.06 -10.28
N SER A 122 -0.52 5.98 -10.46
CA SER A 122 0.02 4.61 -10.38
C SER A 122 -0.90 3.57 -11.01
N ASP A 123 -0.40 2.44 -11.49
CA ASP A 123 -1.25 1.28 -11.76
C ASP A 123 -1.28 0.39 -10.49
N MET A 124 -2.48 0.14 -9.97
CA MET A 124 -2.68 -0.58 -8.72
C MET A 124 -3.55 -1.80 -8.95
N SER A 125 -3.09 -2.98 -8.57
CA SER A 125 -3.91 -4.19 -8.61
C SER A 125 -4.14 -4.72 -7.22
N LEU A 126 -5.40 -4.91 -6.85
CA LEU A 126 -5.79 -5.41 -5.53
C LEU A 126 -6.56 -6.71 -5.67
N THR A 127 -6.08 -7.76 -5.00
CA THR A 127 -6.71 -9.07 -4.97
C THR A 127 -6.88 -9.55 -3.52
N ASP A 128 -8.03 -10.15 -3.21
CA ASP A 128 -8.33 -10.75 -1.91
C ASP A 128 -8.25 -9.75 -0.74
N VAL A 129 -8.88 -8.57 -0.90
CA VAL A 129 -8.84 -7.49 0.12
C VAL A 129 -10.04 -7.59 1.07
N MET A 130 -9.75 -7.72 2.37
CA MET A 130 -10.76 -7.70 3.44
C MET A 130 -10.50 -6.54 4.43
N SER A 131 -10.55 -5.29 3.96
CA SER A 131 -10.11 -4.11 4.73
C SER A 131 -10.81 -2.82 4.32
N GLU A 132 -11.17 -1.97 5.30
CA GLU A 132 -11.65 -0.60 5.03
C GLU A 132 -10.59 0.17 4.24
N MET A 133 -11.00 0.84 3.16
CA MET A 133 -10.07 1.53 2.26
C MET A 133 -10.53 2.95 1.97
N SER A 134 -9.63 3.91 2.13
CA SER A 134 -9.86 5.32 1.81
C SER A 134 -8.90 5.79 0.72
N LEU A 135 -9.46 6.36 -0.35
CA LEU A 135 -8.72 6.77 -1.54
C LEU A 135 -9.01 8.24 -1.85
N THR A 136 -7.94 9.05 -1.92
CA THR A 136 -8.02 10.49 -2.22
C THR A 136 -7.05 10.90 -3.32
N ASP A 137 -7.51 11.70 -4.29
CA ASP A 137 -6.68 12.22 -5.40
C ASP A 137 -5.93 11.10 -6.16
N VAL A 138 -6.66 10.06 -6.56
CA VAL A 138 -6.10 8.91 -7.29
C VAL A 138 -6.29 9.07 -8.80
N ILE A 139 -5.20 8.88 -9.56
CA ILE A 139 -5.12 8.91 -11.03
C ILE A 139 -4.46 7.61 -11.49
N SER A 140 -5.27 6.55 -11.68
CA SER A 140 -4.76 5.17 -11.73
C SER A 140 -5.66 4.21 -12.53
N GLU A 141 -5.06 3.18 -13.14
CA GLU A 141 -5.78 1.93 -13.44
C GLU A 141 -5.88 1.08 -12.15
N MET A 142 -7.09 0.62 -11.82
CA MET A 142 -7.36 -0.09 -10.56
C MET A 142 -8.26 -1.31 -10.74
N PRO A 143 -7.75 -2.45 -11.21
CA PRO A 143 -8.48 -3.71 -11.11
C PRO A 143 -8.60 -4.15 -9.65
N LEU A 144 -9.83 -4.36 -9.20
CA LEU A 144 -10.16 -4.92 -7.88
C LEU A 144 -10.85 -6.27 -8.04
N THR A 145 -10.31 -7.29 -7.37
CA THR A 145 -10.87 -8.65 -7.36
C THR A 145 -11.04 -9.12 -5.92
N ASP A 146 -12.18 -9.75 -5.61
CA ASP A 146 -12.44 -10.36 -4.29
C ASP A 146 -12.33 -9.37 -3.11
N VAL A 147 -12.97 -8.19 -3.25
CA VAL A 147 -12.97 -7.15 -2.21
C VAL A 147 -14.23 -7.22 -1.34
N MET A 148 -14.03 -7.33 -0.02
CA MET A 148 -15.08 -7.37 1.00
C MET A 148 -14.90 -6.26 2.06
N SER A 149 -15.15 -4.99 1.71
CA SER A 149 -14.94 -3.84 2.60
C SER A 149 -15.79 -2.59 2.27
N GLU A 150 -15.78 -1.55 3.10
CA GLU A 150 -16.25 -0.23 2.66
C GLU A 150 -15.12 0.52 1.93
N VAL A 151 -15.44 1.11 0.78
CA VAL A 151 -14.48 1.89 -0.02
C VAL A 151 -15.04 3.28 -0.35
N PRO A 152 -14.82 4.29 0.50
CA PRO A 152 -15.01 5.69 0.13
C PRO A 152 -13.89 6.21 -0.80
N PHE A 153 -14.30 6.87 -1.88
CA PHE A 153 -13.43 7.62 -2.77
C PHE A 153 -13.81 9.12 -2.78
N THR A 154 -12.80 9.98 -2.74
CA THR A 154 -12.92 11.44 -2.81
C THR A 154 -11.97 12.01 -3.85
N ASP A 155 -12.43 13.00 -4.62
CA ASP A 155 -11.63 13.74 -5.62
C ASP A 155 -10.91 12.82 -6.63
N VAL A 156 -11.64 11.85 -7.19
CA VAL A 156 -11.12 10.94 -8.21
C VAL A 156 -11.11 11.66 -9.58
N ARG A 157 -9.93 12.12 -10.00
CA ARG A 157 -9.72 12.81 -11.28
C ARG A 157 -8.95 11.91 -12.24
N ASP A 158 -9.35 11.87 -13.51
CA ASP A 158 -8.62 11.16 -14.57
C ASP A 158 -8.31 9.68 -14.28
N VAL A 159 -9.27 8.92 -13.74
CA VAL A 159 -9.24 7.45 -13.93
C VAL A 159 -9.31 7.21 -15.44
N MET A 160 -8.19 6.79 -16.02
CA MET A 160 -8.17 6.19 -17.37
C MET A 160 -9.14 4.99 -17.35
N PRO A 161 -9.79 4.64 -18.48
CA PRO A 161 -11.16 4.10 -18.52
C PRO A 161 -11.35 2.66 -18.00
N ASP A 162 -10.43 2.10 -17.23
CA ASP A 162 -10.32 0.65 -16.97
C ASP A 162 -10.31 0.28 -15.48
N MET A 163 -11.11 0.95 -14.63
CA MET A 163 -11.49 0.35 -13.36
C MET A 163 -12.39 -0.86 -13.64
N SER A 164 -11.93 -2.05 -13.26
CA SER A 164 -12.67 -3.32 -13.37
C SER A 164 -12.90 -3.91 -11.99
N LEU A 165 -14.16 -4.16 -11.63
CA LEU A 165 -14.53 -4.83 -10.40
C LEU A 165 -15.06 -6.24 -10.71
N THR A 166 -14.55 -7.24 -9.99
CA THR A 166 -15.05 -8.61 -10.02
C THR A 166 -15.20 -9.17 -8.60
N GLU A 167 -16.35 -9.80 -8.32
CA GLU A 167 -16.61 -10.48 -7.03
C GLU A 167 -16.53 -9.58 -5.78
N VAL A 168 -17.02 -8.35 -5.91
CA VAL A 168 -17.03 -7.36 -4.82
C VAL A 168 -18.28 -7.49 -3.94
N MET A 169 -18.10 -7.71 -2.63
CA MET A 169 -19.16 -7.73 -1.60
C MET A 169 -19.02 -6.55 -0.64
N SER A 170 -19.12 -5.34 -1.19
CA SER A 170 -18.68 -4.08 -0.55
C SER A 170 -19.69 -2.95 -0.73
N GLU A 171 -19.69 -1.97 0.18
CA GLU A 171 -20.39 -0.70 0.02
C GLU A 171 -19.39 0.35 -0.51
N MET A 172 -19.75 1.03 -1.60
CA MET A 172 -18.88 2.01 -2.25
C MET A 172 -19.53 3.40 -2.22
N SER A 173 -18.75 4.42 -1.84
CA SER A 173 -19.19 5.80 -1.93
C SER A 173 -18.22 6.61 -2.79
N LEU A 174 -18.75 7.32 -3.78
CA LEU A 174 -17.98 8.15 -4.70
C LEU A 174 -18.41 9.61 -4.59
N THR A 175 -17.44 10.50 -4.50
CA THR A 175 -17.66 11.97 -4.56
C THR A 175 -16.68 12.60 -5.56
N ASP A 176 -17.18 13.56 -6.35
CA ASP A 176 -16.39 14.34 -7.31
C ASP A 176 -15.62 13.51 -8.38
N VAL A 177 -16.32 12.57 -9.03
CA VAL A 177 -15.78 11.71 -10.11
C VAL A 177 -15.86 12.38 -11.49
N MET A 178 -14.79 12.28 -12.29
CA MET A 178 -14.71 12.87 -13.64
C MET A 178 -14.73 11.86 -14.83
N SER A 179 -14.77 10.54 -14.61
CA SER A 179 -14.68 9.48 -15.65
C SER A 179 -15.77 8.37 -15.59
N GLU A 180 -15.85 7.54 -16.64
CA GLU A 180 -16.76 6.37 -16.78
C GLU A 180 -16.16 5.10 -16.12
N MET A 181 -16.98 4.28 -15.44
CA MET A 181 -16.57 3.05 -14.72
C MET A 181 -17.23 1.80 -15.33
N SER A 182 -16.50 0.69 -15.46
CA SER A 182 -17.02 -0.60 -15.95
C SER A 182 -17.28 -1.58 -14.79
N LEU A 183 -18.49 -2.13 -14.71
CA LEU A 183 -18.88 -3.07 -13.64
C LEU A 183 -19.44 -4.36 -14.25
N THR A 184 -18.92 -5.51 -13.85
CA THR A 184 -19.44 -6.83 -14.22
C THR A 184 -19.74 -7.66 -12.97
N ASP A 185 -20.95 -8.23 -12.90
CA ASP A 185 -21.50 -9.03 -11.79
C ASP A 185 -21.26 -8.46 -10.38
N VAL A 186 -21.92 -7.34 -10.10
CA VAL A 186 -21.92 -6.68 -8.79
C VAL A 186 -23.22 -7.00 -8.04
N MET A 187 -23.13 -7.71 -6.91
CA MET A 187 -24.25 -7.82 -5.94
C MET A 187 -24.23 -6.63 -4.96
N SER A 188 -24.34 -5.40 -5.48
CA SER A 188 -24.36 -4.20 -4.64
C SER A 188 -25.82 -3.80 -4.34
N GLU A 189 -26.16 -3.88 -3.06
CA GLU A 189 -27.34 -3.24 -2.50
C GLU A 189 -27.07 -1.72 -2.50
N MET A 190 -27.18 -1.05 -3.65
CA MET A 190 -27.05 0.41 -3.79
C MET A 190 -28.09 1.14 -2.92
N HIS A 191 -27.84 1.32 -1.62
CA HIS A 191 -28.75 2.04 -0.74
C HIS A 191 -28.50 3.55 -0.78
N LYS A 192 -29.15 4.18 -1.76
CA LYS A 192 -29.74 5.54 -1.69
C LYS A 192 -28.83 6.70 -1.21
N HIS A 193 -27.89 7.19 -2.03
CA HIS A 193 -27.49 8.61 -1.92
C HIS A 193 -27.49 9.42 -3.23
N LEU A 194 -27.62 8.77 -4.41
CA LEU A 194 -27.75 9.48 -5.70
C LEU A 194 -29.14 10.09 -6.00
N ARG A 195 -30.08 10.07 -5.05
CA ARG A 195 -31.40 10.74 -5.18
C ARG A 195 -31.67 11.80 -4.11
N ARG A 196 -30.66 12.56 -3.68
CA ARG A 196 -30.91 13.76 -2.86
C ARG A 196 -30.30 15.06 -3.37
N ASN A 197 -29.56 15.03 -4.47
CA ASN A 197 -29.04 16.23 -5.15
C ASN A 197 -29.50 16.31 -6.62
N ALA A 198 -30.77 15.98 -6.88
CA ALA A 198 -31.50 16.36 -8.10
C ALA A 198 -32.83 17.03 -7.69
#